data_AF-A0A7S2N6U6-F1
#
_entry.id   AF-A0A7S2N6U6-F1
#
_cell.length_a   1.000
_cell.length_b   1.000
_cell.length_c   1.000
_cell.angle_alpha   90.00
_cell.angle_beta   90.00
_cell.angle_gamma   90.00
#
_symmetry.space_group_name_H-M   'P 1'
#
loop_
_entity.id
_entity.type
_entity.pdbx_description
1 polymer ?
#
loop_
_entity_poly.entity_id
_entity_poly.type
_entity_poly.pdbx_seq_one_letter_code
_entity_poly.pdbx_strand_id
1 'polypeptide(L)'
;QSDYHLKELSMGEYEQPVVGMKSCHEFSNLEGPEWSAREWFVVRKASVQLDEDGVLSPCVEMGVEAREQFKGEKGMEDAPITRADHPLVKYAEAFTHYFDVIAERRSVVYHLRELAKASVLAKFLLEANVDMEE
;
A
#
# COMPACT_ATOMS: atom_id res chain seq x y z
N GLN A 1 8.70 8.56 1.91
CA GLN A 1 8.60 8.42 3.38
C GLN A 1 7.65 7.31 3.76
N SER A 2 6.47 7.21 3.15
CA SER A 2 5.52 6.10 3.35
C SER A 2 6.15 4.72 3.16
N ASP A 3 6.99 4.50 2.14
CA ASP A 3 7.64 3.20 1.90
C ASP A 3 8.61 2.79 3.01
N TYR A 4 9.32 3.76 3.61
CA TYR A 4 10.17 3.47 4.76
C TYR A 4 9.30 3.08 5.95
N HIS A 5 8.24 3.85 6.21
CA HIS A 5 7.33 3.55 7.32
C HIS A 5 6.63 2.20 7.18
N LEU A 6 6.27 1.81 5.95
CA LEU A 6 5.71 0.49 5.66
C LEU A 6 6.68 -0.62 6.07
N LYS A 7 7.96 -0.49 5.71
CA LYS A 7 9.01 -1.45 6.07
C LYS A 7 9.25 -1.51 7.58
N GLU A 8 9.34 -0.37 8.23
CA GLU A 8 9.57 -0.32 9.68
C GLU A 8 8.40 -0.98 10.44
N LEU A 9 7.16 -0.75 10.00
CA LEU A 9 5.98 -1.43 10.55
C LEU A 9 5.99 -2.94 10.23
N SER A 10 6.29 -3.32 8.99
CA SER A 10 6.30 -4.73 8.59
C SER A 10 7.37 -5.52 9.35
N MET A 11 8.51 -4.91 9.64
CA MET A 11 9.60 -5.49 10.43
C MET A 11 9.39 -5.40 11.96
N GLY A 12 8.31 -4.79 12.43
CA GLY A 12 7.98 -4.70 13.85
C GLY A 12 8.82 -3.69 14.64
N GLU A 13 9.43 -2.71 13.98
CA GLU A 13 10.21 -1.64 14.63
C GLU A 13 9.30 -0.65 15.38
N TYR A 14 8.02 -0.56 14.97
CA TYR A 14 7.01 0.26 15.62
C TYR A 14 5.76 -0.55 15.97
N GLU A 15 5.00 -0.03 16.94
CA GLU A 15 3.68 -0.55 17.28
C GLU A 15 2.74 -0.45 16.08
N GLN A 16 2.02 -1.55 15.84
CA GLN A 16 1.07 -1.63 14.74
C GLN A 16 -0.06 -0.62 14.95
N PRO A 17 -0.41 0.15 13.91
CA PRO A 17 -1.47 1.15 13.99
C PRO A 17 -2.86 0.55 14.26
N VAL A 18 -3.05 -0.77 14.12
CA VAL A 18 -4.31 -1.48 14.36
C VAL A 18 -4.11 -2.57 15.40
N VAL A 19 -4.98 -2.58 16.41
CA VAL A 19 -4.94 -3.57 17.49
C VAL A 19 -5.17 -4.97 16.91
N GLY A 20 -4.26 -5.91 17.21
CA GLY A 20 -4.33 -7.29 16.75
C GLY A 20 -3.77 -7.53 15.34
N MET A 21 -3.38 -6.47 14.61
CA MET A 21 -2.58 -6.63 13.41
C MET A 21 -1.17 -7.09 13.82
N LYS A 22 -0.64 -8.08 13.10
CA LYS A 22 0.67 -8.68 13.37
C LYS A 22 1.71 -8.15 12.39
N SER A 23 2.93 -7.95 12.87
CA SER A 23 4.12 -7.71 12.04
C SER A 23 4.61 -9.00 11.34
N CYS A 24 5.50 -8.86 10.36
CA CYS A 24 6.16 -10.01 9.73
C CYS A 24 7.00 -10.80 10.72
N HIS A 25 7.59 -10.13 11.72
CA HIS A 25 8.36 -10.81 12.76
C HIS A 25 7.49 -11.81 13.53
N GLU A 26 6.28 -11.40 13.93
CA GLU A 26 5.31 -12.26 14.60
C GLU A 26 4.80 -13.41 13.72
N PHE A 27 4.72 -13.21 12.41
CA PHE A 27 4.42 -14.30 11.45
C PHE A 27 5.62 -15.25 11.28
N SER A 28 6.84 -14.73 11.21
CA SER A 28 8.06 -15.50 10.92
C SER A 28 8.55 -16.38 12.06
N ASN A 29 8.14 -16.09 13.30
CA ASN A 29 8.35 -16.99 14.45
C ASN A 29 7.71 -18.37 14.25
N LEU A 30 6.94 -18.57 13.17
CA LEU A 30 6.36 -19.83 12.73
C LEU A 30 7.11 -20.51 11.56
N GLU A 31 7.97 -19.81 10.80
CA GLU A 31 8.51 -20.29 9.49
C GLU A 31 10.04 -20.30 9.34
N GLY A 32 10.81 -19.89 10.35
CA GLY A 32 12.28 -19.93 10.32
C GLY A 32 12.96 -18.63 9.85
N PRO A 33 14.30 -18.54 9.95
CA PRO A 33 15.00 -17.27 10.12
C PRO A 33 15.27 -16.46 8.84
N GLU A 34 15.07 -17.01 7.64
CA GLU A 34 15.41 -16.32 6.39
C GLU A 34 14.26 -16.37 5.38
N TRP A 35 13.54 -15.26 5.27
CA TRP A 35 12.60 -14.97 4.20
C TRP A 35 12.98 -13.65 3.52
N SER A 36 12.61 -13.49 2.26
CA SER A 36 12.87 -12.25 1.51
C SER A 36 11.71 -11.94 0.60
N ALA A 37 11.32 -10.67 0.55
CA ALA A 37 10.25 -10.19 -0.30
C ALA A 37 10.35 -8.68 -0.53
N ARG A 38 9.68 -8.19 -1.57
CA ARG A 38 9.42 -6.76 -1.77
C ARG A 38 7.97 -6.46 -1.44
N GLU A 39 7.72 -5.26 -0.94
CA GLU A 39 6.39 -4.71 -0.77
C GLU A 39 6.33 -3.29 -1.33
N TRP A 40 5.16 -2.89 -1.84
CA TRP A 40 4.92 -1.56 -2.37
C TRP A 40 3.45 -1.18 -2.27
N PHE A 41 3.18 0.13 -2.25
CA PHE A 41 1.82 0.66 -2.31
C PHE A 41 1.24 0.58 -3.72
N VAL A 42 -0.06 0.32 -3.81
CA VAL A 42 -0.80 0.31 -5.07
C VAL A 42 -2.11 1.08 -4.97
N VAL A 43 -2.56 1.63 -6.10
CA VAL A 43 -3.93 2.10 -6.27
C VAL A 43 -4.69 0.97 -6.96
N ARG A 44 -5.57 0.27 -6.23
CA ARG A 44 -6.35 -0.86 -6.74
C ARG A 44 -7.54 -0.41 -7.58
N LYS A 45 -8.15 0.70 -7.17
CA LYS A 45 -9.27 1.33 -7.85
C LYS A 45 -9.14 2.85 -7.77
N ALA A 46 -9.48 3.54 -8.84
CA ALA A 46 -9.54 4.98 -8.91
C ALA A 46 -10.76 5.41 -9.71
N SER A 47 -11.48 6.41 -9.23
CA SER A 47 -12.62 7.02 -9.94
C SER A 47 -12.79 8.46 -9.50
N VAL A 48 -13.39 9.28 -10.36
CA VAL A 48 -13.88 10.61 -10.00
C VAL A 48 -15.40 10.58 -10.07
N GLN A 49 -16.05 11.04 -9.01
CA GLN A 49 -17.51 11.15 -8.93
C GLN A 49 -17.90 12.62 -9.04
N LEU A 50 -18.96 12.93 -9.78
CA LEU A 50 -19.57 14.25 -9.82
C LEU A 50 -20.84 14.19 -8.97
N ASP A 51 -20.93 15.04 -7.95
CA ASP A 51 -22.12 15.14 -7.13
C ASP A 51 -23.20 16.06 -7.74
N GLU A 52 -24.35 16.15 -7.08
CA GLU A 52 -25.48 16.98 -7.56
C GLU A 52 -25.16 18.49 -7.55
N ASP A 53 -24.22 18.92 -6.72
CA ASP A 53 -23.77 20.31 -6.60
C ASP A 53 -22.62 20.66 -7.55
N GLY A 54 -22.17 19.69 -8.37
CA GLY A 54 -21.11 19.88 -9.37
C GLY A 54 -19.69 19.74 -8.82
N VAL A 55 -19.50 19.22 -7.62
CA VAL A 55 -18.20 18.97 -7.00
C VAL A 55 -17.62 17.65 -7.51
N LEU A 56 -16.36 17.69 -7.93
CA LEU A 56 -15.59 16.50 -8.30
C LEU A 56 -14.94 15.87 -7.07
N SER A 57 -15.34 14.65 -6.76
CA SER A 57 -14.82 13.87 -5.63
C SER A 57 -13.95 12.70 -6.13
N PRO A 58 -12.61 12.76 -5.97
CA PRO A 58 -11.75 11.62 -6.26
C PRO A 58 -11.89 10.54 -5.19
N CYS A 59 -12.12 9.30 -5.63
CA CYS A 59 -12.17 8.12 -4.79
C CYS A 59 -11.06 7.16 -5.21
N VAL A 60 -10.28 6.70 -4.24
CA VAL A 60 -9.22 5.70 -4.45
C VAL A 60 -9.38 4.57 -3.46
N GLU A 61 -9.16 3.34 -3.92
CA GLU A 61 -8.94 2.17 -3.08
C GLU A 61 -7.45 1.89 -3.10
N MET A 62 -6.78 2.15 -1.99
CA MET A 62 -5.35 1.90 -1.83
C MET A 62 -5.10 0.49 -1.30
N GLY A 63 -3.90 -0.02 -1.53
CA GLY A 63 -3.45 -1.28 -0.94
C GLY A 63 -1.93 -1.38 -0.88
N VAL A 64 -1.49 -2.51 -0.38
CA VAL A 64 -0.09 -2.95 -0.39
C VAL A 64 -0.03 -4.30 -1.08
N GLU A 65 0.91 -4.44 -1.99
CA GLU A 65 1.24 -5.73 -2.60
C GLU A 65 2.60 -6.19 -2.13
N ALA A 66 2.79 -7.51 -2.08
CA ALA A 66 4.07 -8.12 -1.76
C ALA A 66 4.41 -9.24 -2.74
N ARG A 67 5.72 -9.42 -2.97
CA ARG A 67 6.27 -10.45 -3.83
C ARG A 67 7.45 -11.12 -3.13
N GLU A 68 7.33 -12.42 -2.88
CA GLU A 68 8.43 -13.25 -2.39
C GLU A 68 9.62 -13.18 -3.34
N GLN A 69 10.83 -13.22 -2.77
CA GLN A 69 12.09 -13.22 -3.49
C GLN A 69 12.94 -14.43 -3.13
N PHE A 70 13.68 -14.93 -4.11
CA PHE A 70 14.66 -16.00 -3.94
C PHE A 70 16.02 -15.55 -4.47
N LYS A 71 17.08 -16.24 -4.04
CA LYS A 71 18.43 -15.97 -4.52
C LYS A 71 18.68 -16.73 -5.83
N GLY A 72 18.62 -16.00 -6.94
CA GLY A 72 18.96 -16.46 -8.28
C GLY A 72 20.43 -16.22 -8.65
N GLU A 73 20.79 -16.53 -9.90
CA GLU A 73 22.16 -16.36 -10.40
C GLU A 73 22.60 -14.89 -10.46
N LYS A 74 21.65 -13.96 -10.61
CA LYS A 74 21.91 -12.52 -10.73
C LYS A 74 21.68 -11.73 -9.44
N GLY A 75 21.39 -12.42 -8.33
CA GLY A 75 21.07 -11.81 -7.05
C GLY A 75 19.66 -12.16 -6.59
N MET A 76 18.99 -11.22 -5.93
CA MET A 76 17.61 -11.41 -5.47
C MET A 76 16.64 -11.23 -6.65
N GLU A 77 15.81 -12.23 -6.88
CA GLU A 77 14.84 -12.27 -7.97
C GLU A 77 13.45 -12.54 -7.41
N ASP A 78 12.42 -11.93 -8.03
CA ASP A 78 11.04 -12.14 -7.63
C ASP A 78 10.57 -13.55 -8.01
N ALA A 79 9.91 -14.23 -7.07
CA ALA A 79 9.30 -15.52 -7.31
C ALA A 79 8.25 -15.42 -8.44
N PRO A 80 8.19 -16.39 -9.37
CA PRO A 80 7.15 -16.44 -10.40
C PRO A 80 5.74 -16.56 -9.80
N ILE A 81 5.64 -17.24 -8.66
CA ILE A 81 4.44 -17.39 -7.85
C ILE A 81 4.84 -17.08 -6.42
N THR A 82 4.10 -16.17 -5.79
CA THR A 82 4.31 -15.79 -4.40
C THR A 82 3.42 -16.65 -3.51
N ARG A 83 4.00 -17.24 -2.46
CA ARG A 83 3.24 -18.08 -1.54
C ARG A 83 2.30 -17.22 -0.69
N ALA A 84 1.05 -17.64 -0.59
CA ALA A 84 0.05 -16.96 0.24
C ALA A 84 0.37 -17.04 1.74
N ASP A 85 1.16 -18.04 2.17
CA ASP A 85 1.60 -18.18 3.56
C ASP A 85 2.79 -17.30 3.94
N HIS A 86 3.44 -16.65 2.97
CA HIS A 86 4.64 -15.85 3.20
C HIS A 86 4.37 -14.68 4.18
N PRO A 87 5.24 -14.43 5.18
CA PRO A 87 5.02 -13.41 6.21
C PRO A 87 4.68 -12.02 5.65
N LEU A 88 5.45 -11.53 4.67
CA LEU A 88 5.21 -10.21 4.06
C LEU A 88 3.92 -10.15 3.23
N VAL A 89 3.45 -11.29 2.71
CA VAL A 89 2.18 -11.36 1.95
C VAL A 89 1.00 -11.27 2.91
N LYS A 90 1.02 -12.05 3.99
CA LYS A 90 0.02 -11.94 5.08
C LYS A 90 -0.03 -10.53 5.65
N TYR A 91 1.14 -9.90 5.82
CA TYR A 91 1.22 -8.52 6.28
C TYR A 91 0.61 -7.54 5.27
N ALA A 92 0.97 -7.63 3.98
CA ALA A 92 0.42 -6.78 2.93
C ALA A 92 -1.10 -6.93 2.79
N GLU A 93 -1.64 -8.14 2.92
CA GLU A 93 -3.08 -8.40 2.94
C GLU A 93 -3.77 -7.74 4.14
N ALA A 94 -3.19 -7.89 5.35
CA ALA A 94 -3.71 -7.25 6.55
C ALA A 94 -3.64 -5.71 6.47
N PHE A 95 -2.53 -5.17 5.96
CA PHE A 95 -2.34 -3.74 5.77
C PHE A 95 -3.36 -3.20 4.77
N THR A 96 -3.59 -3.90 3.66
CA THR A 96 -4.61 -3.54 2.67
C THR A 96 -6.01 -3.53 3.27
N HIS A 97 -6.36 -4.55 4.05
CA HIS A 97 -7.66 -4.62 4.71
C HIS A 97 -7.90 -3.43 5.66
N TYR A 98 -6.86 -2.98 6.36
CA TYR A 98 -6.94 -1.88 7.31
C TYR A 98 -6.48 -0.53 6.76
N PHE A 99 -6.26 -0.40 5.44
CA PHE A 99 -5.53 0.72 4.87
C PHE A 99 -6.09 2.07 5.31
N ASP A 100 -7.40 2.26 5.26
CA ASP A 100 -8.04 3.52 5.63
C ASP A 100 -7.86 3.84 7.12
N VAL A 101 -8.02 2.84 8.00
CA VAL A 101 -7.78 3.03 9.44
C VAL A 101 -6.33 3.39 9.71
N ILE A 102 -5.39 2.78 8.99
CA ILE A 102 -3.97 3.10 9.09
C ILE A 102 -3.69 4.51 8.61
N ALA A 103 -4.28 4.93 7.48
CA ALA A 103 -4.16 6.27 6.95
C ALA A 103 -4.62 7.31 8.00
N GLU A 104 -5.77 7.12 8.65
CA GLU A 104 -6.23 8.04 9.70
C GLU A 104 -5.29 8.12 10.92
N ARG A 105 -4.46 7.10 11.17
CA ARG A 105 -3.56 7.02 12.33
C ARG A 105 -2.10 7.33 12.02
N ARG A 106 -1.72 7.37 10.74
CA ARG A 106 -0.34 7.58 10.28
C ARG A 106 -0.33 8.61 9.16
N SER A 107 0.11 9.82 9.50
CA SER A 107 0.12 10.97 8.59
C SER A 107 0.82 10.68 7.26
N VAL A 108 1.92 9.93 7.27
CA VAL A 108 2.65 9.56 6.03
C VAL A 108 1.82 8.69 5.09
N VAL A 109 0.94 7.83 5.62
CA VAL A 109 0.04 6.97 4.84
C VAL A 109 -1.18 7.79 4.39
N TYR A 110 -1.71 8.66 5.25
CA TYR A 110 -2.73 9.65 4.88
C TYR A 110 -2.29 10.49 3.68
N HIS A 111 -1.10 11.11 3.76
CA HIS A 111 -0.59 11.96 2.68
C HIS A 111 -0.36 11.18 1.39
N LEU A 112 0.03 9.91 1.46
CA LEU A 112 0.12 9.05 0.28
C LEU A 112 -1.26 8.85 -0.39
N ARG A 113 -2.32 8.59 0.40
CA ARG A 113 -3.69 8.46 -0.11
C ARG A 113 -4.18 9.76 -0.74
N GLU A 114 -3.94 10.89 -0.09
CA GLU A 114 -4.37 12.20 -0.62
C GLU A 114 -3.60 12.59 -1.88
N LEU A 115 -2.31 12.25 -1.97
CA LEU A 115 -1.54 12.40 -3.20
C LEU A 115 -2.11 11.55 -4.34
N ALA A 116 -2.52 10.31 -4.06
CA ALA A 116 -3.15 9.45 -5.06
C ALA A 116 -4.49 10.04 -5.55
N LYS A 117 -5.34 10.53 -4.64
CA LYS A 117 -6.59 11.24 -4.99
C LYS A 117 -6.34 12.46 -5.87
N ALA A 118 -5.39 13.31 -5.48
CA ALA A 118 -5.02 14.49 -6.25
C ALA A 118 -4.53 14.12 -7.66
N SER A 119 -3.71 13.07 -7.76
CA SER A 119 -3.19 12.58 -9.05
C SER A 119 -4.32 12.07 -9.97
N VAL A 120 -5.30 11.35 -9.40
CA VAL A 120 -6.47 10.85 -10.13
C VAL A 120 -7.34 12.01 -10.63
N LEU A 121 -7.60 13.00 -9.78
CA LEU A 121 -8.38 14.18 -10.17
C LEU A 121 -7.67 14.99 -11.27
N ALA A 122 -6.37 15.24 -11.11
CA ALA A 122 -5.58 15.93 -12.11
C ALA A 122 -5.61 15.21 -13.46
N LYS A 123 -5.43 13.88 -13.47
CA LYS A 123 -5.57 13.06 -14.68
C LYS A 123 -6.95 13.23 -15.33
N PHE A 124 -8.02 13.16 -14.54
CA PHE A 124 -9.39 13.32 -15.04
C PHE A 124 -9.61 14.69 -15.69
N LEU A 125 -9.17 15.78 -15.05
CA LEU A 125 -9.29 17.14 -15.60
C LEU A 125 -8.55 17.31 -16.92
N LEU A 126 -7.33 16.76 -17.01
CA LEU A 126 -6.54 16.75 -18.24
C LEU A 126 -7.23 15.96 -19.36
N GLU A 127 -7.77 14.77 -19.05
CA GLU A 127 -8.48 13.94 -20.03
C GLU A 127 -9.81 14.55 -20.49
N ALA A 128 -10.47 15.30 -19.62
CA ALA A 128 -11.70 16.03 -19.92
C ALA A 128 -11.45 17.32 -20.74
N ASN A 129 -10.20 17.66 -21.07
CA ASN A 129 -9.80 18.94 -21.69
C ASN A 129 -10.40 20.16 -20.97
N VAL A 130 -10.49 20.10 -19.64
CA VAL A 130 -10.87 21.28 -18.86
C VAL A 130 -9.71 22.26 -18.96
N ASP A 131 -9.95 23.45 -19.52
CA ASP A 131 -8.99 24.54 -19.50
C ASP A 131 -8.71 24.91 -18.04
N MET A 132 -7.52 24.57 -17.56
CA MET A 132 -7.05 24.99 -16.25
C MET A 132 -6.55 26.43 -16.39
N GLU A 133 -7.43 27.41 -16.15
CA GLU A 133 -7.01 28.80 -15.93
C GLU A 133 -6.21 28.87 -14.61
N GLU A 134 -5.13 29.66 -14.62
CA GLU A 134 -4.04 29.70 -13.61
C GLU A 134 -4.48 29.80 -12.13
#